data_AF-A0A350YMX6-F1
#
_entry.id   AF-A0A350YMX6-F1
#
_cell.length_a   1.000
_cell.length_b   1.000
_cell.length_c   1.000
_cell.angle_alpha   90.00
_cell.angle_beta   90.00
_cell.angle_gamma   90.00
#
_symmetry.space_group_name_H-M   'P 1'
#
loop_
_entity.id
_entity.type
_entity.pdbx_description
1 polymer ?
#
loop_
_entity_poly.entity_id
_entity_poly.type
_entity_poly.pdbx_seq_one_letter_code
_entity_poly.pdbx_strand_id
1 'polypeptide(L)'
;MNRKNLIGIFILAVILPFMLLTSCTTKQNWTQFRGSEGTMSVTASGLPTEWGTGKNVLWSADLNGTGYSSPVVWGTKVFITSTFPEKVNPAPERPAGPPPQAVQGPQGGQAAQQGQRPPQPAGPPVPEVRDTSYMNEIYKWEVICFDLATGRENWRQVAYQGAPKAGKNQNSTYACETPVTNGKQIVASFGMHGIFCYDMEGNLIWQKDPGVYYTQRGWGTGSSPVIYKDKVFIQADNEENSFLLALDIATGNELWRVTRDEKTTYSTPFIWKNKSGTELVTTGKTARSYDPETGKLLW
;
A
#
# COMPACT_ATOMS: atom_id res chain seq x y z
N MET A 1 -15.82 -75.28 -5.00
CA MET A 1 -15.49 -73.86 -4.79
C MET A 1 -16.62 -73.03 -5.42
N ASN A 2 -17.42 -72.34 -4.61
CA ASN A 2 -18.75 -71.84 -4.99
C ASN A 2 -18.72 -70.52 -5.79
N ARG A 3 -19.43 -70.49 -6.93
CA ARG A 3 -19.54 -69.39 -7.90
C ARG A 3 -20.16 -68.08 -7.38
N LYS A 4 -20.59 -68.00 -6.12
CA LYS A 4 -21.30 -66.83 -5.56
C LYS A 4 -20.37 -65.74 -4.98
N ASN A 5 -19.07 -66.00 -4.87
CA ASN A 5 -18.11 -65.03 -4.29
C ASN A 5 -17.36 -64.21 -5.34
N LEU A 6 -17.58 -64.43 -6.65
CA LEU A 6 -16.85 -63.73 -7.71
C LEU A 6 -17.47 -62.37 -8.09
N ILE A 7 -18.76 -62.14 -7.81
CA ILE A 7 -19.46 -60.92 -8.23
C ILE A 7 -19.23 -59.76 -7.24
N GLY A 8 -19.01 -60.06 -5.95
CA GLY A 8 -18.70 -59.04 -4.93
C GLY A 8 -17.29 -58.44 -5.05
N ILE A 9 -16.37 -59.14 -5.71
CA ILE A 9 -14.97 -58.68 -5.89
C ILE A 9 -14.84 -57.78 -7.13
N PHE A 10 -15.73 -57.91 -8.12
CA PHE A 10 -15.70 -57.06 -9.32
C PHE A 10 -16.34 -55.67 -9.13
N ILE A 11 -17.28 -55.52 -8.19
CA ILE A 11 -17.91 -54.22 -7.92
C ILE A 11 -17.04 -53.35 -6.99
N LEU A 12 -16.21 -53.95 -6.14
CA LEU A 12 -15.26 -53.23 -5.30
C LEU A 12 -14.02 -52.71 -6.07
N ALA A 13 -13.72 -53.29 -7.24
CA ALA A 13 -12.58 -52.91 -8.07
C ALA A 13 -12.85 -51.73 -9.02
N VAL A 14 -14.11 -51.25 -9.10
CA VAL A 14 -14.50 -50.15 -10.01
C VAL A 14 -14.72 -48.83 -9.26
N ILE A 15 -14.77 -48.84 -7.92
CA ILE A 15 -15.15 -47.66 -7.12
C ILE A 15 -13.98 -47.04 -6.32
N LEU A 16 -12.78 -47.63 -6.33
CA LEU A 16 -11.64 -47.12 -5.55
C LEU A 16 -10.32 -47.24 -6.35
N PRO A 17 -9.70 -46.16 -6.87
CA PRO A 17 -10.03 -44.75 -6.70
C PRO A 17 -9.99 -43.94 -8.02
N PHE A 18 -11.14 -43.37 -8.41
CA PHE A 18 -11.16 -42.07 -9.10
C PHE A 18 -10.85 -40.94 -8.08
N MET A 19 -9.83 -41.15 -7.23
CA MET A 19 -9.10 -40.04 -6.62
C MET A 19 -8.21 -39.52 -7.74
N LEU A 20 -8.82 -38.75 -8.64
CA LEU A 20 -8.11 -37.64 -9.23
C LEU A 20 -7.44 -36.93 -8.07
N LEU A 21 -6.12 -37.01 -8.00
CA LEU A 21 -5.29 -36.00 -7.38
C LEU A 21 -5.72 -34.69 -8.04
N THR A 22 -6.78 -34.06 -7.53
CA THR A 22 -6.85 -32.61 -7.51
C THR A 22 -5.67 -32.21 -6.68
N SER A 23 -4.51 -32.09 -7.33
CA SER A 23 -3.50 -31.15 -6.91
C SER A 23 -4.24 -29.83 -6.83
N CYS A 24 -4.79 -29.55 -5.65
CA CYS A 24 -5.08 -28.22 -5.23
C CYS A 24 -3.69 -27.58 -5.20
N THR A 25 -3.23 -27.10 -6.36
CA THR A 25 -2.30 -25.99 -6.38
C THR A 25 -3.06 -24.94 -5.59
N THR A 26 -2.72 -24.84 -4.31
CA THR A 26 -3.10 -23.70 -3.49
C THR A 26 -2.54 -22.51 -4.25
N LYS A 27 -3.40 -21.82 -5.01
CA LYS A 27 -3.03 -20.58 -5.68
C LYS A 27 -2.41 -19.70 -4.61
N GLN A 28 -1.12 -19.42 -4.74
CA GLN A 28 -0.41 -18.61 -3.78
C GLN A 28 -0.99 -17.19 -3.88
N ASN A 29 -1.63 -16.73 -2.80
CA ASN A 29 -2.16 -15.38 -2.71
C ASN A 29 -1.03 -14.41 -2.33
N TRP A 30 -1.15 -13.17 -2.79
CA TRP A 30 -0.26 -12.07 -2.43
C TRP A 30 -1.07 -11.01 -1.71
N THR A 31 -1.30 -11.19 -0.41
CA THR A 31 -2.42 -10.55 0.28
C THR A 31 -2.17 -9.13 0.79
N GLN A 32 -0.91 -8.69 0.82
CA GLN A 32 -0.48 -7.43 1.42
C GLN A 32 0.87 -6.97 0.85
N PHE A 33 1.34 -5.82 1.34
CA PHE A 33 2.70 -5.32 1.06
C PHE A 33 3.75 -6.41 1.35
N ARG A 34 4.63 -6.68 0.38
CA ARG A 34 5.66 -7.74 0.45
C ARG A 34 5.12 -9.18 0.51
N GLY A 35 3.87 -9.42 0.13
CA GLY A 35 3.31 -10.77 -0.02
C GLY A 35 2.67 -11.31 1.26
N SER A 36 2.14 -12.54 1.22
CA SER A 36 1.30 -13.10 2.29
C SER A 36 1.98 -13.13 3.66
N GLU A 37 3.29 -13.38 3.68
CA GLU A 37 4.10 -13.39 4.91
C GLU A 37 4.80 -12.05 5.18
N GLY A 38 4.65 -11.05 4.30
CA GLY A 38 5.31 -9.74 4.44
C GLY A 38 6.83 -9.75 4.21
N THR A 39 7.39 -10.82 3.65
CA THR A 39 8.85 -11.05 3.54
C THR A 39 9.43 -10.76 2.15
N MET A 40 8.61 -10.44 1.15
CA MET A 40 9.00 -10.27 -0.25
C MET A 40 9.66 -11.53 -0.86
N SER A 41 9.21 -12.71 -0.45
CA SER A 41 9.76 -13.97 -0.93
C SER A 41 8.67 -14.87 -1.52
N VAL A 42 9.03 -15.62 -2.56
CA VAL A 42 8.23 -16.69 -3.13
C VAL A 42 9.08 -17.95 -3.21
N THR A 43 8.45 -19.11 -3.03
CA THR A 43 9.11 -20.42 -3.19
C THR A 43 8.97 -20.96 -4.62
N ALA A 44 8.30 -20.23 -5.50
CA ALA A 44 8.09 -20.62 -6.88
C ALA A 44 9.43 -20.67 -7.65
N SER A 45 9.63 -21.74 -8.41
CA SER A 45 10.76 -21.92 -9.33
C SER A 45 10.35 -21.65 -10.77
N GLY A 46 11.33 -21.41 -11.66
CA GLY A 46 11.06 -21.22 -13.09
C GLY A 46 10.37 -19.89 -13.41
N LEU A 47 10.55 -18.89 -12.55
CA LEU A 47 10.03 -17.55 -12.80
C LEU A 47 10.71 -16.95 -14.05
N PRO A 48 9.95 -16.23 -14.90
CA PRO A 48 10.50 -15.59 -16.08
C PRO A 48 11.58 -14.56 -15.68
N THR A 49 12.76 -14.69 -16.28
CA THR A 49 13.91 -13.79 -16.05
C THR A 49 14.01 -12.69 -17.10
N GLU A 50 13.14 -12.71 -18.11
CA GLU A 50 13.13 -11.77 -19.22
C GLU A 50 11.69 -11.30 -19.46
N TRP A 51 11.52 -10.03 -19.82
CA TRP A 51 10.21 -9.40 -19.99
C TRP A 51 10.22 -8.49 -21.20
N GLY A 52 9.09 -8.35 -21.89
CA GLY A 52 8.95 -7.42 -22.99
C GLY A 52 7.61 -7.54 -23.72
N THR A 53 7.40 -6.69 -24.72
CA THR A 53 6.21 -6.76 -25.58
C THR A 53 6.09 -8.13 -26.22
N GLY A 54 4.98 -8.84 -25.95
CA GLY A 54 4.75 -10.20 -26.43
C GLY A 54 5.60 -11.29 -25.75
N LYS A 55 6.36 -10.97 -24.70
CA LYS A 55 7.25 -11.90 -23.99
C LYS A 55 7.01 -11.87 -22.49
N ASN A 56 6.53 -13.00 -21.96
CA ASN A 56 6.21 -13.19 -20.54
C ASN A 56 5.20 -12.16 -19.96
N VAL A 57 4.53 -11.38 -20.81
CA VAL A 57 3.42 -10.49 -20.44
C VAL A 57 2.13 -11.15 -20.89
N LEU A 58 1.27 -11.55 -19.93
CA LEU A 58 -0.04 -12.14 -20.22
C LEU A 58 -1.06 -11.07 -20.60
N TRP A 59 -1.04 -9.94 -19.89
CA TRP A 59 -1.92 -8.80 -20.12
C TRP A 59 -1.31 -7.54 -19.50
N SER A 60 -1.82 -6.39 -19.94
CA SER A 60 -1.58 -5.07 -19.36
C SER A 60 -2.90 -4.33 -19.28
N ALA A 61 -3.08 -3.52 -18.24
CA ALA A 61 -4.28 -2.71 -18.07
C ALA A 61 -3.87 -1.26 -17.82
N ASP A 62 -4.55 -0.34 -18.50
CA ASP A 62 -4.38 1.09 -18.26
C ASP A 62 -5.08 1.47 -16.95
N LEU A 63 -4.37 2.23 -16.12
CA LEU A 63 -4.95 2.88 -14.96
C LEU A 63 -5.25 4.32 -15.36
N ASN A 64 -6.43 4.84 -14.98
CA ASN A 64 -6.80 6.24 -15.19
C ASN A 64 -5.84 7.23 -14.49
N GLY A 65 -4.99 6.73 -13.59
CA GLY A 65 -4.02 7.50 -12.85
C GLY A 65 -2.77 6.72 -12.48
N THR A 66 -2.08 7.22 -11.46
CA THR A 66 -0.83 6.66 -10.95
C THR A 66 -1.03 6.10 -9.54
N GLY A 67 -0.30 5.06 -9.19
CA GLY A 67 -0.29 4.49 -7.85
C GLY A 67 1.01 3.75 -7.64
N TYR A 68 1.65 3.97 -6.49
CA TYR A 68 2.94 3.32 -6.14
C TYR A 68 2.74 2.14 -5.18
N SER A 69 1.49 1.84 -4.83
CA SER A 69 1.07 0.60 -4.19
C SER A 69 1.50 -0.63 -4.98
N SER A 70 1.76 -1.74 -4.29
CA SER A 70 1.88 -3.05 -4.94
C SER A 70 0.50 -3.64 -5.25
N PRO A 71 0.34 -4.43 -6.33
CA PRO A 71 -0.89 -5.19 -6.55
C PRO A 71 -1.05 -6.27 -5.46
N VAL A 72 -2.28 -6.51 -5.05
CA VAL A 72 -2.66 -7.59 -4.13
C VAL A 72 -3.46 -8.63 -4.87
N VAL A 73 -3.15 -9.91 -4.67
CA VAL A 73 -3.77 -11.03 -5.38
C VAL A 73 -4.46 -11.96 -4.40
N TRP A 74 -5.75 -12.23 -4.64
CA TRP A 74 -6.50 -13.27 -3.96
C TRP A 74 -7.31 -14.11 -4.94
N GLY A 75 -6.98 -15.40 -5.06
CA GLY A 75 -7.65 -16.32 -5.96
C GLY A 75 -7.48 -15.92 -7.43
N THR A 76 -8.53 -15.37 -8.03
CA THR A 76 -8.53 -14.84 -9.40
C THR A 76 -8.62 -13.31 -9.45
N LYS A 77 -8.59 -12.62 -8.31
CA LYS A 77 -8.75 -11.17 -8.23
C LYS A 77 -7.40 -10.50 -7.99
N VAL A 78 -7.13 -9.43 -8.73
CA VAL A 78 -6.00 -8.52 -8.53
C VAL A 78 -6.55 -7.16 -8.11
N PHE A 79 -6.13 -6.66 -6.96
CA PHE A 79 -6.53 -5.36 -6.42
C PHE A 79 -5.39 -4.37 -6.57
N ILE A 80 -5.69 -3.19 -7.13
CA ILE A 80 -4.75 -2.09 -7.32
C ILE A 80 -5.40 -0.81 -6.83
N THR A 81 -4.60 0.08 -6.25
CA THR A 81 -5.01 1.44 -5.92
C THR A 81 -4.39 2.45 -6.89
N SER A 82 -5.15 3.48 -7.23
CA SER A 82 -4.70 4.53 -8.15
C SER A 82 -5.23 5.89 -7.74
N THR A 83 -4.57 6.95 -8.18
CA THR A 83 -5.03 8.32 -8.02
C THR A 83 -4.65 9.18 -9.23
N PHE A 84 -5.52 10.12 -9.57
CA PHE A 84 -5.27 11.11 -10.61
C PHE A 84 -5.97 12.44 -10.29
N PRO A 85 -5.40 13.56 -10.74
CA PRO A 85 -6.14 14.81 -10.77
C PRO A 85 -7.31 14.68 -11.73
N GLU A 86 -8.51 14.98 -11.25
CA GLU A 86 -9.64 15.27 -12.11
C GLU A 86 -9.37 16.61 -12.81
N LYS A 87 -9.62 16.70 -14.12
CA LYS A 87 -9.43 17.95 -14.87
C LYS A 87 -10.35 19.03 -14.28
N VAL A 88 -9.83 19.83 -13.36
CA VAL A 88 -10.42 21.11 -12.98
C VAL A 88 -10.05 22.08 -14.09
N ASN A 89 -11.04 22.81 -14.62
CA ASN A 89 -10.79 23.90 -15.58
C ASN A 89 -9.57 24.71 -15.13
N PRO A 90 -8.64 25.08 -16.02
CA PRO A 90 -7.42 25.75 -15.62
C PRO A 90 -7.78 27.01 -14.84
N ALA A 91 -7.20 27.14 -13.64
CA ALA A 91 -7.23 28.40 -12.92
C ALA A 91 -6.78 29.52 -13.88
N PRO A 92 -7.39 30.72 -13.82
CA PRO A 92 -6.99 31.83 -14.68
C PRO A 92 -5.48 32.05 -14.58
N GLU A 93 -4.84 32.25 -15.73
CA GLU A 93 -3.39 32.42 -15.85
C GLU A 93 -2.88 33.39 -14.78
N ARG A 94 -1.94 32.93 -13.96
CA ARG A 94 -1.23 33.78 -13.02
C ARG A 94 -0.50 34.84 -13.87
N PRO A 95 -0.65 36.15 -13.63
CA PRO A 95 0.06 37.17 -14.40
C PRO A 95 1.55 36.85 -14.36
N ALA A 96 2.19 36.83 -15.53
CA ALA A 96 3.63 36.63 -15.62
C ALA A 96 4.32 37.64 -14.68
N GLY A 97 4.99 37.13 -13.66
CA GLY A 97 5.89 37.96 -12.85
C GLY A 97 6.94 38.60 -13.75
N PRO A 98 7.50 39.75 -13.36
CA PRO A 98 8.51 40.42 -14.17
C PRO A 98 9.67 39.46 -14.47
N PRO A 99 10.24 39.50 -15.69
CA PRO A 99 11.31 38.59 -16.07
C PRO A 99 12.50 38.72 -15.10
N PRO A 100 13.23 37.62 -14.83
CA PRO A 100 14.39 37.68 -13.95
C PRO A 100 15.38 38.71 -14.49
N GLN A 101 15.79 39.65 -13.64
CA GLN A 101 16.85 40.60 -14.00
C GLN A 101 18.14 39.83 -14.29
N ALA A 102 18.71 40.07 -15.47
CA ALA A 102 19.96 39.48 -15.89
C ALA A 102 21.09 39.94 -14.96
N VAL A 103 21.53 39.04 -14.07
CA VAL A 103 22.78 39.23 -13.34
C VAL A 103 23.92 39.00 -14.33
N GLN A 104 24.61 40.06 -14.72
CA GLN A 104 25.85 39.97 -15.49
C GLN A 104 26.91 39.28 -14.61
N GLY A 105 27.25 38.03 -14.95
CA GLY A 105 28.37 37.32 -14.33
C GLY A 105 29.72 37.90 -14.80
N PRO A 106 30.75 37.94 -13.93
CA PRO A 106 32.09 38.34 -14.36
C PRO A 106 32.68 37.30 -15.32
N GLN A 107 33.32 37.80 -16.38
CA GLN A 107 34.06 37.03 -17.38
C GLN A 107 35.19 36.21 -16.73
N GLY A 108 35.37 34.99 -17.23
CA GLY A 108 36.16 33.94 -16.59
C GLY A 108 37.68 34.13 -16.58
N GLY A 109 38.31 33.19 -15.87
CA GLY A 109 39.71 32.83 -16.05
C GLY A 109 40.46 32.52 -14.75
N GLN A 110 40.48 31.25 -14.35
CA GLN A 110 41.68 30.41 -14.13
C GLN A 110 41.36 29.26 -13.17
N ALA A 111 41.68 28.04 -13.61
CA ALA A 111 41.58 26.82 -12.83
C ALA A 111 42.71 26.78 -11.79
N ALA A 112 42.37 26.63 -10.50
CA ALA A 112 43.33 26.29 -9.46
C ALA A 112 42.66 25.44 -8.35
N GLN A 113 43.10 24.18 -8.32
CA GLN A 113 43.30 23.26 -7.18
C GLN A 113 42.21 23.10 -6.10
N GLN A 114 41.77 21.85 -5.95
CA GLN A 114 40.99 21.33 -4.82
C GLN A 114 41.72 21.56 -3.48
N GLY A 115 41.26 22.56 -2.73
CA GLY A 115 41.45 22.67 -1.29
C GLY A 115 40.12 22.45 -0.58
N GLN A 116 40.11 21.63 0.47
CA GLN A 116 38.91 21.36 1.28
C GLN A 116 38.33 22.66 1.85
N ARG A 117 37.09 22.98 1.48
CA ARG A 117 36.36 24.13 2.01
C ARG A 117 35.95 23.84 3.46
N PRO A 118 36.18 24.74 4.42
CA PRO A 118 35.69 24.56 5.79
C PRO A 118 34.15 24.44 5.80
N PRO A 119 33.54 23.70 6.75
CA PRO A 119 32.09 23.67 6.88
C PRO A 119 31.58 25.09 7.11
N GLN A 120 30.73 25.59 6.21
CA GLN A 120 30.02 26.84 6.47
C GLN A 120 29.05 26.63 7.63
N PRO A 121 28.94 27.58 8.58
CA PRO A 121 27.88 27.55 9.59
C PRO A 121 26.53 27.43 8.88
N ALA A 122 25.71 26.48 9.31
CA ALA A 122 24.34 26.38 8.81
C ALA A 122 23.66 27.74 9.05
N GLY A 123 23.25 28.40 7.96
CA GLY A 123 22.41 29.58 8.06
C GLY A 123 21.13 29.27 8.84
N PRO A 124 20.42 30.29 9.34
CA PRO A 124 19.14 30.07 10.00
C PRO A 124 18.23 29.23 9.10
N PRO A 125 17.49 28.24 9.64
CA PRO A 125 16.61 27.43 8.82
C PRO A 125 15.64 28.35 8.08
N VAL A 126 15.66 28.25 6.75
CA VAL A 126 14.66 28.92 5.90
C VAL A 126 13.29 28.40 6.37
N PRO A 127 12.32 29.29 6.71
CA PRO A 127 10.98 28.85 7.05
C PRO A 127 10.45 27.97 5.93
N GLU A 128 10.12 26.72 6.25
CA GLU A 128 9.67 25.76 5.25
C GLU A 128 8.31 26.22 4.71
N VAL A 129 8.30 26.71 3.46
CA VAL A 129 7.07 27.12 2.79
C VAL A 129 6.25 25.86 2.57
N ARG A 130 5.14 25.74 3.30
CA ARG A 130 4.16 24.66 3.07
C ARG A 130 3.59 24.85 1.67
N ASP A 131 3.87 23.92 0.77
CA ASP A 131 3.16 23.85 -0.49
C ASP A 131 1.70 23.50 -0.18
N THR A 132 0.78 24.40 -0.53
CA THR A 132 -0.67 24.20 -0.39
C THR A 132 -1.37 24.23 -1.74
N SER A 133 -0.62 24.22 -2.85
CA SER A 133 -1.19 24.29 -4.20
C SER A 133 -2.16 23.15 -4.48
N TYR A 134 -1.87 21.95 -3.94
CA TYR A 134 -2.72 20.78 -4.02
C TYR A 134 -4.15 21.01 -3.53
N MET A 135 -4.37 21.96 -2.61
CA MET A 135 -5.71 22.23 -2.06
C MET A 135 -6.68 22.81 -3.11
N ASN A 136 -6.17 23.30 -4.24
CA ASN A 136 -6.97 23.84 -5.34
C ASN A 136 -7.19 22.82 -6.47
N GLU A 137 -6.60 21.63 -6.37
CA GLU A 137 -6.79 20.54 -7.31
C GLU A 137 -7.88 19.59 -6.80
N ILE A 138 -8.60 18.94 -7.69
CA ILE A 138 -9.50 17.83 -7.33
C ILE A 138 -8.84 16.55 -7.78
N TYR A 139 -8.72 15.58 -6.89
CA TYR A 139 -8.23 14.24 -7.19
C TYR A 139 -9.35 13.22 -7.03
N LYS A 140 -9.17 12.08 -7.71
CA LYS A 140 -9.88 10.84 -7.44
C LYS A 140 -8.91 9.82 -6.89
N TRP A 141 -9.37 9.06 -5.90
CA TRP A 141 -8.68 7.90 -5.34
C TRP A 141 -9.52 6.69 -5.63
N GLU A 142 -8.93 5.69 -6.28
CA GLU A 142 -9.63 4.54 -6.80
C GLU A 142 -9.07 3.24 -6.24
N VAL A 143 -9.98 2.30 -5.97
CA VAL A 143 -9.67 0.88 -5.76
C VAL A 143 -10.23 0.12 -6.95
N ILE A 144 -9.40 -0.70 -7.59
CA ILE A 144 -9.72 -1.36 -8.84
C ILE A 144 -9.47 -2.85 -8.68
N CYS A 145 -10.40 -3.68 -9.14
CA CYS A 145 -10.24 -5.13 -9.19
C CYS A 145 -10.19 -5.60 -10.64
N PHE A 146 -9.15 -6.37 -10.98
CA PHE A 146 -9.01 -7.08 -12.25
C PHE A 146 -9.12 -8.58 -12.05
N ASP A 147 -9.47 -9.30 -13.11
CA ASP A 147 -9.31 -10.74 -13.21
C ASP A 147 -7.84 -11.09 -13.53
N LEU A 148 -7.23 -11.95 -12.72
CA LEU A 148 -5.82 -12.32 -12.79
C LEU A 148 -5.45 -13.01 -14.10
N ALA A 149 -6.36 -13.79 -14.70
CA ALA A 149 -6.06 -14.55 -15.90
C ALA A 149 -6.14 -13.68 -17.16
N THR A 150 -7.11 -12.76 -17.19
CA THR A 150 -7.47 -12.02 -18.40
C THR A 150 -7.08 -10.54 -18.38
N GLY A 151 -6.80 -9.96 -17.20
CA GLY A 151 -6.60 -8.53 -17.04
C GLY A 151 -7.88 -7.70 -17.19
N ARG A 152 -9.04 -8.34 -17.35
CA ARG A 152 -10.33 -7.66 -17.46
C ARG A 152 -10.69 -7.01 -16.13
N GLU A 153 -11.13 -5.76 -16.15
CA GLU A 153 -11.68 -5.10 -14.97
C GLU A 153 -12.97 -5.81 -14.52
N ASN A 154 -13.00 -6.21 -13.26
CA ASN A 154 -14.19 -6.75 -12.60
C ASN A 154 -15.03 -5.62 -12.00
N TRP A 155 -14.37 -4.66 -11.34
CA TRP A 155 -15.01 -3.47 -10.77
C TRP A 155 -13.98 -2.38 -10.47
N ARG A 156 -14.49 -1.14 -10.32
CA ARG A 156 -13.74 0.05 -9.92
C ARG A 156 -14.59 0.90 -8.99
N GLN A 157 -13.99 1.35 -7.91
CA GLN A 157 -14.63 2.24 -6.94
C GLN A 157 -13.81 3.51 -6.78
N VAL A 158 -14.49 4.67 -6.80
CA VAL A 158 -13.91 5.94 -6.35
C VAL A 158 -14.09 6.01 -4.85
N ALA A 159 -13.01 5.70 -4.11
CA ALA A 159 -13.02 5.72 -2.65
C ALA A 159 -13.15 7.14 -2.10
N TYR A 160 -12.47 8.10 -2.72
CA TYR A 160 -12.54 9.50 -2.35
C TYR A 160 -12.40 10.38 -3.59
N GLN A 161 -13.10 11.51 -3.56
CA GLN A 161 -12.97 12.58 -4.55
C GLN A 161 -12.98 13.92 -3.83
N GLY A 162 -12.00 14.76 -4.14
CA GLY A 162 -11.88 16.06 -3.52
C GLY A 162 -10.46 16.61 -3.56
N ALA A 163 -10.28 17.75 -2.91
CA ALA A 163 -8.94 18.28 -2.70
C ALA A 163 -8.12 17.36 -1.77
N PRO A 164 -6.85 17.10 -2.09
CA PRO A 164 -5.96 16.43 -1.16
C PRO A 164 -5.94 17.12 0.20
N LYS A 165 -6.11 16.33 1.26
CA LYS A 165 -6.16 16.81 2.65
C LYS A 165 -4.76 17.08 3.22
N ALA A 166 -3.74 16.45 2.64
CA ALA A 166 -2.33 16.62 2.98
C ALA A 166 -1.50 16.64 1.70
N GLY A 167 -0.29 17.21 1.78
CA GLY A 167 0.67 17.16 0.69
C GLY A 167 1.25 15.77 0.47
N LYS A 168 2.12 15.65 -0.52
CA LYS A 168 2.92 14.44 -0.79
C LYS A 168 4.35 14.81 -1.17
N ASN A 169 5.26 13.86 -0.99
CA ASN A 169 6.57 13.97 -1.62
C ASN A 169 6.40 14.08 -3.16
N GLN A 170 7.21 14.93 -3.80
CA GLN A 170 7.17 15.12 -5.26
C GLN A 170 7.38 13.81 -6.03
N ASN A 171 8.17 12.89 -5.47
CA ASN A 171 8.47 11.58 -6.04
C ASN A 171 7.53 10.47 -5.53
N SER A 172 6.36 10.81 -4.98
CA SER A 172 5.34 9.85 -4.55
C SER A 172 3.98 10.15 -5.19
N THR A 173 3.00 9.29 -4.94
CA THR A 173 1.59 9.48 -5.34
C THR A 173 0.71 9.49 -4.09
N TYR A 174 -0.53 9.97 -4.19
CA TYR A 174 -1.50 9.86 -3.09
C TYR A 174 -2.13 8.44 -2.97
N ALA A 175 -1.61 7.46 -3.72
CA ALA A 175 -2.00 6.05 -3.69
C ALA A 175 -0.74 5.16 -3.59
N CYS A 176 0.07 5.40 -2.55
CA CYS A 176 1.35 4.71 -2.34
C CYS A 176 1.26 3.56 -1.32
N GLU A 177 0.25 3.57 -0.46
CA GLU A 177 -0.05 2.47 0.45
C GLU A 177 -0.60 1.27 -0.32
N THR A 178 -0.06 0.08 -0.06
CA THR A 178 -0.55 -1.17 -0.65
C THR A 178 -1.81 -1.63 0.10
N PRO A 179 -2.91 -1.97 -0.59
CA PRO A 179 -4.11 -2.48 0.09
C PRO A 179 -3.83 -3.85 0.75
N VAL A 180 -4.78 -4.36 1.53
CA VAL A 180 -4.63 -5.66 2.22
C VAL A 180 -5.94 -6.45 2.22
N THR A 181 -5.87 -7.77 2.07
CA THR A 181 -7.05 -8.64 2.05
C THR A 181 -6.90 -9.88 2.92
N ASN A 182 -8.00 -10.31 3.54
CA ASN A 182 -8.14 -11.61 4.18
C ASN A 182 -8.93 -12.62 3.31
N GLY A 183 -9.24 -12.25 2.07
CA GLY A 183 -10.04 -13.05 1.15
C GLY A 183 -11.56 -12.92 1.24
N LYS A 184 -12.05 -12.17 2.23
CA LYS A 184 -13.46 -11.80 2.36
C LYS A 184 -13.66 -10.32 2.08
N GLN A 185 -12.65 -9.52 2.42
CA GLN A 185 -12.68 -8.06 2.34
C GLN A 185 -11.33 -7.56 1.84
N ILE A 186 -11.33 -6.40 1.18
CA ILE A 186 -10.14 -5.65 0.78
C ILE A 186 -10.16 -4.30 1.50
N VAL A 187 -9.07 -3.96 2.16
CA VAL A 187 -8.89 -2.69 2.87
C VAL A 187 -7.84 -1.87 2.14
N ALA A 188 -8.23 -0.70 1.66
CA ALA A 188 -7.36 0.28 1.02
C ALA A 188 -7.20 1.49 1.95
N SER A 189 -5.95 1.85 2.26
CA SER A 189 -5.62 3.11 2.93
C SER A 189 -5.11 4.08 1.88
N PHE A 190 -5.57 5.33 1.92
CA PHE A 190 -4.99 6.44 1.15
C PHE A 190 -4.37 7.46 2.10
N GLY A 191 -3.76 6.93 3.17
CA GLY A 191 -3.20 7.72 4.25
C GLY A 191 -4.25 8.59 4.93
N MET A 192 -3.96 9.87 5.04
CA MET A 192 -4.84 10.87 5.66
C MET A 192 -6.10 11.19 4.84
N HIS A 193 -6.24 10.63 3.63
CA HIS A 193 -7.45 10.81 2.81
C HIS A 193 -8.58 9.85 3.21
N GLY A 194 -8.24 8.72 3.83
CA GLY A 194 -9.22 7.79 4.38
C GLY A 194 -8.75 6.33 4.29
N ILE A 195 -9.43 5.48 5.05
CA ILE A 195 -9.30 4.03 5.02
C ILE A 195 -10.66 3.47 4.62
N PHE A 196 -10.67 2.58 3.63
CA PHE A 196 -11.88 2.08 3.00
C PHE A 196 -11.85 0.56 2.95
N CYS A 197 -12.94 -0.08 3.36
CA CYS A 197 -13.12 -1.52 3.32
C CYS A 197 -14.24 -1.88 2.36
N TYR A 198 -13.94 -2.79 1.43
CA TYR A 198 -14.90 -3.33 0.49
C TYR A 198 -14.99 -4.85 0.64
N ASP A 199 -16.12 -5.43 0.24
CA ASP A 199 -16.17 -6.86 -0.04
C ASP A 199 -15.40 -7.20 -1.33
N MET A 200 -15.34 -8.49 -1.69
CA MET A 200 -14.61 -8.95 -2.88
C MET A 200 -15.30 -8.57 -4.20
N GLU A 201 -16.54 -8.09 -4.13
CA GLU A 201 -17.41 -7.65 -5.22
C GLU A 201 -17.35 -6.13 -5.42
N GLY A 202 -16.64 -5.41 -4.54
CA GLY A 202 -16.43 -3.97 -4.62
C GLY A 202 -17.53 -3.16 -3.95
N ASN A 203 -18.38 -3.76 -3.12
CA ASN A 203 -19.34 -3.01 -2.32
C ASN A 203 -18.64 -2.44 -1.09
N LEU A 204 -18.81 -1.14 -0.85
CA LEU A 204 -18.26 -0.47 0.33
C LEU A 204 -18.95 -1.01 1.59
N ILE A 205 -18.15 -1.47 2.55
CA ILE A 205 -18.61 -1.93 3.86
C ILE A 205 -18.52 -0.78 4.87
N TRP A 206 -17.35 -0.14 4.95
CA TRP A 206 -17.12 1.00 5.84
C TRP A 206 -15.99 1.89 5.34
N GLN A 207 -15.98 3.12 5.83
CA GLN A 207 -14.89 4.08 5.66
C GLN A 207 -14.52 4.73 6.99
N LYS A 208 -13.26 5.10 7.16
CA LYS A 208 -12.73 5.74 8.36
C LYS A 208 -11.83 6.91 7.97
N ASP A 209 -12.06 8.07 8.59
CA ASP A 209 -11.11 9.18 8.57
C ASP A 209 -10.08 8.97 9.71
N PRO A 210 -8.78 8.75 9.41
CA PRO A 210 -7.76 8.58 10.44
C PRO A 210 -7.27 9.90 11.04
N GLY A 211 -7.71 11.04 10.50
CA GLY A 211 -7.21 12.37 10.82
C GLY A 211 -6.14 12.86 9.84
N VAL A 212 -5.89 14.17 9.86
CA VAL A 212 -4.89 14.85 9.04
C VAL A 212 -3.84 15.47 9.96
N TYR A 213 -2.58 15.15 9.71
CA TYR A 213 -1.46 15.59 10.55
C TYR A 213 -0.31 16.05 9.67
N TYR A 214 0.44 17.03 10.12
CA TYR A 214 1.65 17.47 9.44
C TYR A 214 2.70 16.36 9.48
N THR A 215 3.24 16.00 8.32
CA THR A 215 4.36 15.07 8.19
C THR A 215 5.61 15.84 7.79
N GLN A 216 6.77 15.23 7.92
CA GLN A 216 8.07 15.85 7.62
C GLN A 216 8.01 16.51 6.23
N ARG A 217 8.21 17.84 6.20
CA ARG A 217 8.13 18.67 4.98
C ARG A 217 6.79 18.64 4.23
N GLY A 218 5.72 18.19 4.88
CA GLY A 218 4.42 17.95 4.24
C GLY A 218 4.43 16.81 3.21
N TRP A 219 5.31 15.83 3.36
CA TRP A 219 5.50 14.75 2.39
C TRP A 219 4.42 13.66 2.36
N GLY A 220 3.34 13.84 3.12
CA GLY A 220 2.23 12.90 3.20
C GLY A 220 2.61 11.62 3.95
N THR A 221 2.00 10.51 3.55
CA THR A 221 2.07 9.20 4.21
C THR A 221 2.65 8.12 3.27
N GLY A 222 2.80 6.90 3.79
CA GLY A 222 3.20 5.74 2.99
C GLY A 222 3.20 4.40 3.74
N SER A 223 2.55 4.33 4.91
CA SER A 223 2.45 3.09 5.68
C SER A 223 1.24 2.29 5.21
N SER A 224 1.46 1.04 4.78
CA SER A 224 0.38 0.18 4.30
C SER A 224 -0.38 -0.46 5.48
N PRO A 225 -1.69 -0.72 5.35
CA PRO A 225 -2.43 -1.51 6.32
C PRO A 225 -1.95 -2.97 6.38
N VAL A 226 -2.08 -3.60 7.54
CA VAL A 226 -1.90 -5.05 7.70
C VAL A 226 -3.08 -5.67 8.45
N ILE A 227 -3.41 -6.92 8.11
CA ILE A 227 -4.49 -7.66 8.78
C ILE A 227 -3.89 -8.73 9.68
N TYR A 228 -4.42 -8.86 10.89
CA TYR A 228 -4.27 -10.07 11.69
C TYR A 228 -5.58 -10.39 12.39
N LYS A 229 -6.06 -11.63 12.19
CA LYS A 229 -7.39 -12.09 12.64
C LYS A 229 -8.50 -11.16 12.11
N ASP A 230 -9.20 -10.51 13.03
CA ASP A 230 -10.33 -9.61 12.84
C ASP A 230 -9.92 -8.13 12.86
N LYS A 231 -8.62 -7.82 12.84
CA LYS A 231 -8.09 -6.46 13.02
C LYS A 231 -7.32 -5.97 11.80
N VAL A 232 -7.47 -4.69 11.51
CA VAL A 232 -6.63 -3.92 10.58
C VAL A 232 -5.75 -2.99 11.40
N PHE A 233 -4.44 -3.00 11.16
CA PHE A 233 -3.49 -2.11 11.82
C PHE A 233 -2.97 -1.04 10.87
N ILE A 234 -2.92 0.19 11.36
CA ILE A 234 -2.40 1.36 10.65
C ILE A 234 -1.35 2.03 11.53
N GLN A 235 -0.13 2.18 11.01
CA GLN A 235 0.91 3.00 11.61
C GLN A 235 0.87 4.38 10.97
N ALA A 236 0.53 5.41 11.75
CA ALA A 236 0.44 6.79 11.28
C ALA A 236 1.40 7.67 12.07
N ASP A 237 2.68 7.56 11.76
CA ASP A 237 3.72 8.40 12.36
C ASP A 237 3.79 9.76 11.63
N ASN A 238 3.80 10.84 12.39
CA ASN A 238 3.72 12.21 11.90
C ASN A 238 4.46 13.17 12.85
N GLU A 239 4.44 14.47 12.57
CA GLU A 239 5.17 15.46 13.37
C GLU A 239 4.42 15.96 14.61
N GLU A 240 3.13 15.67 14.71
CA GLU A 240 2.23 16.21 15.74
C GLU A 240 1.91 15.17 16.82
N ASN A 241 1.26 14.08 16.42
CA ASN A 241 0.79 13.01 17.29
C ASN A 241 0.85 11.67 16.55
N SER A 242 2.01 11.02 16.57
CA SER A 242 2.21 9.69 15.99
C SER A 242 1.39 8.63 16.72
N PHE A 243 0.77 7.70 16.00
CA PHE A 243 -0.01 6.62 16.62
C PHE A 243 -0.01 5.30 15.83
N LEU A 244 -0.26 4.23 16.57
CA LEU A 244 -0.67 2.93 16.03
C LEU A 244 -2.15 2.73 16.30
N LEU A 245 -2.90 2.38 15.28
CA LEU A 245 -4.35 2.22 15.32
C LEU A 245 -4.74 0.80 14.96
N ALA A 246 -5.63 0.19 15.74
CA ALA A 246 -6.30 -1.05 15.39
C ALA A 246 -7.80 -0.82 15.16
N LEU A 247 -8.29 -1.30 14.02
CA LEU A 247 -9.69 -1.26 13.64
C LEU A 247 -10.25 -2.67 13.55
N ASP A 248 -11.49 -2.85 13.97
CA ASP A 248 -12.26 -4.06 13.66
C ASP A 248 -12.54 -4.10 12.16
N ILE A 249 -12.15 -5.19 11.50
CA ILE A 249 -12.22 -5.29 10.04
C ILE A 249 -13.65 -5.38 9.51
N ALA A 250 -14.59 -5.88 10.32
CA ALA A 250 -15.99 -6.01 9.91
C ALA A 250 -16.73 -4.67 9.94
N THR A 251 -16.37 -3.79 10.88
CA THR A 251 -17.14 -2.58 11.20
C THR A 251 -16.39 -1.27 10.99
N GLY A 252 -15.05 -1.29 10.96
CA GLY A 252 -14.21 -0.09 10.95
C GLY A 252 -14.13 0.63 12.30
N ASN A 253 -14.70 0.05 13.35
CA ASN A 253 -14.66 0.61 14.70
C ASN A 253 -13.24 0.55 15.26
N GLU A 254 -12.87 1.60 15.99
CA GLU A 254 -11.59 1.65 16.67
C GLU A 254 -11.61 0.72 17.88
N LEU A 255 -10.71 -0.26 17.89
CA LEU A 255 -10.55 -1.21 18.99
C LEU A 255 -9.57 -0.68 20.03
N TRP A 256 -8.45 -0.14 19.56
CA TRP A 256 -7.49 0.56 20.38
C TRP A 256 -6.63 1.50 19.53
N ARG A 257 -6.03 2.48 20.21
CA ARG A 257 -5.04 3.40 19.65
C ARG A 257 -3.96 3.68 20.68
N VAL A 258 -2.72 3.69 20.23
CA VAL A 258 -1.56 3.94 21.08
C VAL A 258 -0.71 5.04 20.49
N THR A 259 -0.46 6.08 21.27
CA THR A 259 0.49 7.15 20.92
C THR A 259 1.91 6.59 20.85
N ARG A 260 2.68 7.07 19.89
CA ARG A 260 4.06 6.66 19.64
C ARG A 260 4.99 7.85 19.80
N ASP A 261 6.08 7.66 20.54
CA ASP A 261 7.19 8.60 20.54
C ASP A 261 8.04 8.41 19.28
N GLU A 262 7.48 8.87 18.16
CA GLU A 262 8.06 8.82 16.82
C GLU A 262 7.74 10.11 16.06
N LYS A 263 8.65 10.48 15.16
CA LYS A 263 8.38 11.47 14.11
C LYS A 263 8.00 10.77 12.81
N THR A 264 7.76 11.51 11.74
CA THR A 264 7.29 10.94 10.47
C THR A 264 8.09 9.71 10.06
N THR A 265 7.40 8.60 9.87
CA THR A 265 7.93 7.38 9.25
C THR A 265 6.96 6.91 8.16
N TYR A 266 7.48 6.10 7.24
CA TYR A 266 6.69 5.50 6.16
C TYR A 266 6.65 3.97 6.29
N SER A 267 6.92 3.46 7.51
CA SER A 267 7.07 2.04 7.77
C SER A 267 5.71 1.35 7.83
N THR A 268 5.59 0.24 7.10
CA THR A 268 4.44 -0.65 7.23
C THR A 268 4.64 -1.56 8.45
N PRO A 269 3.68 -1.66 9.38
CA PRO A 269 3.78 -2.56 10.53
C PRO A 269 3.85 -4.03 10.07
N PHE A 270 4.41 -4.90 10.90
CA PHE A 270 4.67 -6.30 10.56
C PHE A 270 4.15 -7.24 11.65
N ILE A 271 3.37 -8.24 11.25
CA ILE A 271 2.91 -9.29 12.16
C ILE A 271 3.97 -10.36 12.27
N TRP A 272 4.72 -10.35 13.37
CA TRP A 272 5.77 -11.32 13.63
C TRP A 272 5.26 -12.47 14.48
N LYS A 273 5.17 -13.67 13.88
CA LYS A 273 4.92 -14.92 14.59
C LYS A 273 6.26 -15.51 15.01
N ASN A 274 6.47 -15.64 16.32
CA ASN A 274 7.70 -16.17 16.90
C ASN A 274 7.38 -17.24 17.98
N LYS A 275 8.41 -17.73 18.66
CA LYS A 275 8.25 -18.79 19.69
C LYS A 275 7.48 -18.34 20.93
N SER A 276 7.49 -17.04 21.23
CA SER A 276 6.84 -16.43 22.39
C SER A 276 5.39 -16.03 22.11
N GLY A 277 5.01 -15.90 20.84
CA GLY A 277 3.65 -15.55 20.44
C GLY A 277 3.60 -14.81 19.11
N THR A 278 2.51 -14.06 18.91
CA THR A 278 2.38 -13.14 17.77
C THR A 278 2.53 -11.71 18.26
N GLU A 279 3.36 -10.94 17.58
CA GLU A 279 3.71 -9.56 17.91
C GLU A 279 3.43 -8.64 16.72
N LEU A 280 3.00 -7.42 16.98
CA LEU A 280 2.85 -6.35 15.99
C LEU A 280 4.09 -5.46 16.08
N VAL A 281 5.01 -5.65 15.14
CA VAL A 281 6.28 -4.94 15.09
C VAL A 281 6.16 -3.70 14.21
N THR A 282 6.73 -2.61 14.66
CA THR A 282 6.77 -1.33 13.96
C THR A 282 8.19 -0.82 13.93
N THR A 283 8.54 -0.05 12.91
CA THR A 283 9.86 0.58 12.79
C THR A 283 9.73 2.09 12.68
N GLY A 284 10.63 2.80 13.35
CA GLY A 284 10.80 4.25 13.29
C GLY A 284 12.22 4.61 13.71
N LYS A 285 12.38 5.67 14.52
CA LYS A 285 13.63 5.91 15.25
C LYS A 285 14.05 4.69 16.07
N THR A 286 13.08 3.98 16.65
CA THR A 286 13.30 2.72 17.37
C THR A 286 12.34 1.65 16.86
N ALA A 287 12.83 0.41 16.71
CA ALA A 287 11.95 -0.73 16.48
C ALA A 287 11.19 -1.05 17.77
N ARG A 288 9.87 -1.15 17.69
CA ARG A 288 8.99 -1.45 18.82
C ARG A 288 8.03 -2.58 18.49
N SER A 289 7.67 -3.35 19.50
CA SER A 289 6.68 -4.42 19.40
C SER A 289 5.51 -4.17 20.32
N TYR A 290 4.32 -4.54 19.84
CA TYR A 290 3.07 -4.39 20.55
C TYR A 290 2.32 -5.71 20.56
N ASP A 291 1.55 -5.94 21.60
CA ASP A 291 0.52 -6.99 21.61
C ASP A 291 -0.58 -6.61 20.59
N PRO A 292 -0.82 -7.42 19.55
CA PRO A 292 -1.83 -7.11 18.52
C PRO A 292 -3.26 -7.03 19.07
N GLU A 293 -3.56 -7.71 20.17
CA GLU A 293 -4.91 -7.73 20.75
C GLU A 293 -5.19 -6.48 21.58
N THR A 294 -4.20 -6.03 22.35
CA THR A 294 -4.39 -4.99 23.37
C THR A 294 -3.73 -3.65 23.04
N GLY A 295 -2.80 -3.62 22.08
CA GLY A 295 -1.95 -2.47 21.80
C GLY A 295 -0.86 -2.23 22.85
N LYS A 296 -0.73 -3.09 23.87
CA LYS A 296 0.29 -2.92 24.92
C LYS A 296 1.70 -3.00 24.31
N LEU A 297 2.54 -2.02 24.62
CA LEU A 297 3.97 -2.05 24.25
C LEU A 297 4.67 -3.21 24.96
N LEU A 298 5.42 -4.01 24.20
CA LEU A 298 6.17 -5.16 24.68
C LEU A 298 7.66 -4.83 24.84
N TRP A 299 8.26 -4.19 23.83
CA TRP A 299 9.64 -3.71 23.82
C TRP A 299 9.83 -2.60 22.78
#